data_AF-A0A5C6K4C3-F1
#
_entry.id   AF-A0A5C6K4C3-F1
#
_cell.length_a   1.000
_cell.length_b   1.000
_cell.length_c   1.000
_cell.angle_alpha   90.00
_cell.angle_beta   90.00
_cell.angle_gamma   90.00
#
_symmetry.space_group_name_H-M   'P 1'
#
loop_
_entity.id
_entity.type
_entity.pdbx_description
1 polymer ?
#
loop_
_entity_poly.entity_id
_entity_poly.type
_entity_poly.pdbx_seq_one_letter_code
_entity_poly.pdbx_strand_id
1 'polypeptide(L)'
;MAPPSIDHASVLGELQVVRRAGLLRLRGSELPALETAAASSVTARTRESAVEALLRRAVGRLDAGTLRTAAEYTLGLAQGTRDWPAASRRARAAQVYRVSEERFRKHHEVMVLGQVAEHIVALAQDGAGAPDDDEQDGGTHRFVEVLAGGRTVRLTLHVHPVDLLRDVDVVVSPANTYLALPEPYKSSVSASLRRAASVRGVTGDLLDDPVHDELRTWAARHGTSGRPVLPGTVAATGSGAMARYGVRRIYHAAVAVPRAGTNDYDVLPADITRATSRALALLAEEHDRHDPPLRSVCFPLLGSGRGGLPHRVSAAAVWSAVEAELARGARWDVHFVVHTQDAARAVERIPARMRPVRDQAAPGRSG
;
A
#
# COMPACT_ATOMS: atom_id res chain seq x y z
N MET A 1 8.38 5.73 -34.47
CA MET A 1 9.33 5.72 -33.33
C MET A 1 8.53 5.83 -32.07
N ALA A 2 8.54 4.82 -31.20
CA ALA A 2 7.95 4.94 -29.86
C ALA A 2 8.75 6.02 -29.10
N PRO A 3 8.09 6.93 -28.35
CA PRO A 3 8.81 7.88 -27.53
C PRO A 3 9.70 7.12 -26.52
N PRO A 4 10.90 7.63 -26.19
CA PRO A 4 11.76 6.98 -25.21
C PRO A 4 10.99 6.86 -23.88
N SER A 5 10.81 5.63 -23.40
CA SER A 5 10.12 5.38 -22.14
C SER A 5 10.95 5.94 -20.99
N ILE A 6 10.39 6.91 -20.26
CA ILE A 6 11.02 7.49 -19.07
C ILE A 6 11.05 6.43 -17.98
N ASP A 7 12.25 6.01 -17.59
CA ASP A 7 12.45 5.05 -16.51
C ASP A 7 12.56 5.74 -15.13
N HIS A 8 12.03 5.07 -14.12
CA HIS A 8 12.00 5.55 -12.74
C HIS A 8 13.41 5.80 -12.17
N ALA A 9 14.39 4.94 -12.47
CA ALA A 9 15.74 5.09 -11.92
C ALA A 9 16.44 6.36 -12.45
N SER A 10 16.23 6.69 -13.74
CA SER A 10 16.72 7.93 -14.33
C SER A 10 16.11 9.17 -13.67
N VAL A 11 14.78 9.18 -13.49
CA VAL A 11 14.07 10.28 -12.82
C VAL A 11 14.55 10.45 -11.38
N LEU A 12 14.70 9.35 -10.63
CA LEU A 12 15.18 9.39 -9.26
C LEU A 12 16.61 9.94 -9.17
N GLY A 13 17.50 9.55 -10.09
CA GLY A 13 18.86 10.07 -10.17
C GLY A 13 18.89 11.58 -10.39
N GLU A 14 18.07 12.08 -11.30
CA GLU A 14 17.93 13.52 -11.58
C GLU A 14 17.30 14.30 -10.42
N LEU A 15 16.31 13.73 -9.73
CA LEU A 15 15.76 14.31 -8.50
C LEU A 15 16.81 14.46 -7.40
N GLN A 16 17.76 13.52 -7.28
CA GLN A 16 18.88 13.67 -6.35
C GLN A 16 19.84 14.80 -6.75
N VAL A 17 19.97 15.09 -8.04
CA VAL A 17 20.72 16.27 -8.54
C VAL A 17 19.97 17.54 -8.15
N VAL A 18 18.67 17.64 -8.45
CA VAL A 18 17.82 18.78 -8.06
C VAL A 18 17.85 19.01 -6.56
N ARG A 19 17.72 17.94 -5.76
CA ARG A 19 17.78 18.00 -4.29
C ARG A 19 19.11 18.56 -3.77
N ARG A 20 20.23 18.28 -4.44
CA ARG A 20 21.56 18.79 -4.07
C ARG A 20 21.77 20.23 -4.54
N ALA A 21 21.40 20.54 -5.79
CA ALA A 21 21.64 21.83 -6.42
C ALA A 21 20.65 22.92 -5.98
N GLY A 22 19.38 22.56 -5.75
CA GLY A 22 18.27 23.47 -5.48
C GLY A 22 17.69 24.12 -6.75
N LEU A 23 16.47 24.68 -6.64
CA LEU A 23 15.70 25.21 -7.77
C LEU A 23 16.39 26.39 -8.49
N LEU A 24 17.22 27.17 -7.79
CA LEU A 24 17.96 28.29 -8.39
C LEU A 24 19.06 27.84 -9.37
N ARG A 25 19.53 26.59 -9.27
CA ARG A 25 20.64 26.06 -10.06
C ARG A 25 20.20 25.08 -11.16
N LEU A 26 18.90 25.04 -11.48
CA LEU A 26 18.36 24.18 -12.55
C LEU A 26 18.95 24.53 -13.92
N ARG A 27 19.24 25.81 -14.19
CA ARG A 27 19.78 26.28 -15.48
C ARG A 27 21.13 25.64 -15.87
N GLY A 28 21.90 25.18 -14.90
CA GLY A 28 23.21 24.55 -15.11
C GLY A 28 23.24 23.04 -14.88
N SER A 29 22.07 22.40 -14.71
CA SER A 29 21.97 20.96 -14.44
C SER A 29 21.46 20.23 -15.69
N GLU A 30 22.06 19.09 -16.03
CA GLU A 30 21.55 18.21 -17.07
C GLU A 30 20.48 17.28 -16.48
N LEU A 31 19.22 17.47 -16.92
CA LEU A 31 18.06 16.75 -16.40
C LEU A 31 17.19 16.18 -17.54
N PRO A 32 17.74 15.38 -18.46
CA PRO A 32 17.05 14.95 -19.68
C PRO A 32 15.74 14.19 -19.43
N ALA A 33 15.66 13.35 -18.38
CA ALA A 33 14.44 12.62 -18.05
C ALA A 33 13.34 13.55 -17.52
N LEU A 34 13.69 14.50 -16.63
CA LEU A 34 12.75 15.51 -16.12
C LEU A 34 12.32 16.50 -17.21
N GLU A 35 13.23 16.89 -18.10
CA GLU A 35 12.94 17.74 -19.25
C GLU A 35 11.95 17.06 -20.21
N THR A 36 12.19 15.78 -20.50
CA THR A 36 11.27 14.97 -21.33
C THR A 36 9.90 14.82 -20.67
N ALA A 37 9.86 14.52 -19.36
CA ALA A 37 8.61 14.41 -18.61
C ALA A 37 7.85 15.74 -18.57
N ALA A 38 8.55 16.86 -18.41
CA ALA A 38 7.96 18.19 -18.36
C ALA A 38 7.36 18.57 -19.72
N ALA A 39 8.06 18.28 -20.82
CA ALA A 39 7.58 18.54 -22.18
C ALA A 39 6.25 17.83 -22.49
N SER A 40 6.04 16.63 -21.94
CA SER A 40 4.80 15.85 -22.13
C SER A 40 3.65 16.27 -21.21
N SER A 41 3.94 17.01 -20.13
CA SER A 41 2.99 17.17 -19.01
C SER A 41 2.65 18.63 -18.67
N VAL A 42 3.46 19.60 -19.08
CA VAL A 42 3.33 21.00 -18.66
C VAL A 42 3.71 21.94 -19.80
N THR A 43 2.88 22.97 -20.03
CA THR A 43 3.21 24.08 -20.93
C THR A 43 3.92 25.18 -20.13
N ALA A 44 5.18 25.48 -20.46
CA ALA A 44 5.94 26.53 -19.79
C ALA A 44 6.87 27.27 -20.76
N ARG A 45 7.18 28.54 -20.43
CA ARG A 45 7.96 29.44 -21.32
C ARG A 45 9.46 29.13 -21.34
N THR A 46 9.98 28.55 -20.25
CA THR A 46 11.39 28.14 -20.17
C THR A 46 11.51 26.72 -19.65
N ARG A 47 12.62 26.07 -19.97
CA ARG A 47 12.92 24.70 -19.53
C ARG A 47 12.90 24.55 -18.02
N GLU A 48 13.48 25.51 -17.29
CA GLU A 48 13.55 25.48 -15.83
C GLU A 48 12.16 25.66 -15.22
N SER A 49 11.33 26.53 -15.81
CA SER A 49 9.95 26.70 -15.37
C SER A 49 9.09 25.46 -15.66
N ALA A 50 9.38 24.72 -16.75
CA ALA A 50 8.70 23.47 -17.07
C ALA A 50 9.04 22.38 -16.03
N VAL A 51 10.33 22.22 -15.71
CA VAL A 51 10.79 21.25 -14.70
C VAL A 51 10.27 21.63 -13.31
N GLU A 52 10.33 22.91 -12.91
CA GLU A 52 9.78 23.33 -11.62
C GLU A 52 8.26 23.09 -11.54
N ALA A 53 7.51 23.41 -12.60
CA ALA A 53 6.07 23.19 -12.63
C ALA A 53 5.71 21.69 -12.62
N LEU A 54 6.50 20.84 -13.30
CA LEU A 54 6.39 19.38 -13.19
C LEU A 54 6.62 18.92 -11.74
N LEU A 55 7.68 19.41 -11.09
CA LEU A 55 7.99 19.07 -9.68
C LEU A 55 6.86 19.51 -8.74
N ARG A 56 6.30 20.72 -8.93
CA ARG A 56 5.14 21.20 -8.17
C ARG A 56 3.92 20.33 -8.40
N ARG A 57 3.65 19.93 -9.65
CA ARG A 57 2.52 19.06 -10.00
C ARG A 57 2.69 17.66 -9.41
N ALA A 58 3.90 17.09 -9.47
CA ALA A 58 4.21 15.79 -8.89
C ALA A 58 4.12 15.81 -7.35
N VAL A 59 4.67 16.84 -6.70
CA VAL A 59 4.55 17.01 -5.24
C VAL A 59 3.12 17.30 -4.82
N GLY A 60 2.36 18.07 -5.60
CA GLY A 60 0.94 18.31 -5.37
C GLY A 60 0.08 17.03 -5.44
N ARG A 61 0.51 16.03 -6.21
CA ARG A 61 -0.12 14.70 -6.29
C ARG A 61 0.20 13.78 -5.11
N LEU A 62 1.20 14.10 -4.27
CA LEU A 62 1.46 13.35 -3.04
C LEU A 62 0.34 13.60 -2.03
N ASP A 63 0.06 12.62 -1.17
CA ASP A 63 -0.91 12.78 -0.07
C ASP A 63 -0.60 14.03 0.77
N ALA A 64 -1.64 14.82 1.06
CA ALA A 64 -1.51 15.98 1.94
C ALA A 64 -1.05 15.53 3.34
N GLY A 65 -0.05 16.23 3.90
CA GLY A 65 0.51 15.88 5.21
C GLY A 65 2.03 15.77 5.19
N THR A 66 2.59 14.92 6.05
CA THR A 66 4.04 14.87 6.29
C THR A 66 4.86 14.53 5.05
N LEU A 67 4.34 13.69 4.15
CA LEU A 67 5.01 13.31 2.90
C LEU A 67 5.11 14.49 1.93
N ARG A 68 3.97 15.12 1.57
CA ARG A 68 3.96 16.31 0.72
C ARG A 68 4.80 17.43 1.31
N THR A 69 4.60 17.77 2.59
CA THR A 69 5.35 18.84 3.26
C THR A 69 6.85 18.55 3.32
N ALA A 70 7.26 17.31 3.59
CA ALA A 70 8.67 16.95 3.55
C ALA A 70 9.24 16.99 2.13
N ALA A 71 8.48 16.62 1.10
CA ALA A 71 8.90 16.73 -0.30
C ALA A 71 9.06 18.20 -0.72
N GLU A 72 8.10 19.06 -0.34
CA GLU A 72 8.15 20.50 -0.55
C GLU A 72 9.40 21.12 0.08
N TYR A 73 9.71 20.78 1.33
CA TYR A 73 10.94 21.25 1.97
C TYR A 73 12.19 20.64 1.34
N THR A 74 12.21 19.34 1.04
CA THR A 74 13.39 18.65 0.47
C THR A 74 13.79 19.26 -0.87
N LEU A 75 12.81 19.56 -1.73
CA LEU A 75 13.00 20.10 -3.07
C LEU A 75 13.01 21.65 -3.12
N GLY A 76 12.71 22.32 -2.00
CA GLY A 76 12.68 23.79 -1.92
C GLY A 76 11.46 24.43 -2.59
N LEU A 77 10.36 23.67 -2.69
CA LEU A 77 9.09 24.11 -3.28
C LEU A 77 8.18 24.77 -2.25
N ALA A 78 8.41 24.54 -0.94
CA ALA A 78 7.70 25.25 0.13
C ALA A 78 7.97 26.76 0.02
N GLN A 79 6.94 27.57 0.30
CA GLN A 79 7.03 29.03 0.24
C GLN A 79 8.21 29.54 1.08
N GLY A 80 9.04 30.41 0.48
CA GLY A 80 10.21 31.01 1.15
C GLY A 80 11.41 30.07 1.35
N THR A 81 11.44 28.89 0.73
CA THR A 81 12.56 27.92 0.88
C THR A 81 13.42 27.73 -0.37
N ARG A 82 13.16 28.53 -1.41
CA ARG A 82 13.78 28.41 -2.74
C ARG A 82 15.30 28.58 -2.71
N ASP A 83 15.77 29.50 -1.87
CA ASP A 83 17.17 29.92 -1.72
C ASP A 83 17.87 29.21 -0.54
N TRP A 84 17.15 28.37 0.20
CA TRP A 84 17.73 27.67 1.35
C TRP A 84 18.83 26.69 0.92
N PRO A 85 19.91 26.54 1.71
CA PRO A 85 20.91 25.50 1.48
C PRO A 85 20.30 24.09 1.55
N ALA A 86 20.87 23.14 0.79
CA ALA A 86 20.39 21.75 0.76
C ALA A 86 20.45 21.04 2.13
N ALA A 87 21.32 21.50 3.04
CA ALA A 87 21.37 21.02 4.42
C ALA A 87 20.16 21.54 5.22
N SER A 88 19.88 22.84 5.18
CA SER A 88 18.74 23.46 5.88
C SER A 88 17.39 22.92 5.42
N ARG A 89 17.23 22.67 4.11
CA ARG A 89 16.06 22.00 3.54
C ARG A 89 15.85 20.59 4.10
N ARG A 90 16.94 19.82 4.22
CA ARG A 90 16.91 18.48 4.83
C ARG A 90 16.57 18.53 6.31
N ALA A 91 17.21 19.44 7.06
CA ALA A 91 16.95 19.63 8.47
C ALA A 91 15.46 19.90 8.71
N ARG A 92 14.87 20.79 7.91
CA ARG A 92 13.44 21.10 7.99
C ARG A 92 12.56 19.92 7.59
N ALA A 93 12.89 19.19 6.53
CA ALA A 93 12.14 18.00 6.12
C ALA A 93 12.23 16.86 7.17
N ALA A 94 13.36 16.72 7.86
CA ALA A 94 13.52 15.76 8.97
C ALA A 94 12.62 16.09 10.16
N GLN A 95 12.46 17.38 10.47
CA GLN A 95 11.54 17.84 11.53
C GLN A 95 10.08 17.48 11.25
N VAL A 96 9.65 17.49 9.98
CA VAL A 96 8.29 17.07 9.58
C VAL A 96 7.99 15.64 10.02
N TYR A 97 8.99 14.75 9.93
CA TYR A 97 8.90 13.36 10.39
C TYR A 97 9.30 13.14 11.84
N ARG A 98 9.74 14.19 12.55
CA ARG A 98 10.28 14.09 13.93
C ARG A 98 11.41 13.06 14.06
N VAL A 99 12.27 12.98 13.04
CA VAL A 99 13.45 12.11 13.05
C VAL A 99 14.73 12.94 12.99
N SER A 100 15.87 12.32 13.33
CA SER A 100 17.17 12.95 13.11
C SER A 100 17.47 13.17 11.62
N GLU A 101 18.27 14.19 11.31
CA GLU A 101 18.70 14.48 9.94
C GLU A 101 19.40 13.28 9.28
N GLU A 102 20.17 12.54 10.07
CA GLU A 102 20.89 11.35 9.60
C GLU A 102 19.94 10.20 9.25
N ARG A 103 18.90 9.98 10.07
CA ARG A 103 17.86 8.99 9.78
C ARG A 103 17.04 9.39 8.57
N PHE A 104 16.72 10.69 8.45
CA PHE A 104 16.04 11.23 7.29
C PHE A 104 16.85 10.98 6.02
N ARG A 105 18.13 11.36 6.00
CA ARG A 105 19.04 11.16 4.86
C ARG A 105 19.07 9.71 4.38
N LYS A 106 19.17 8.75 5.30
CA LYS A 106 19.33 7.32 4.97
C LYS A 106 18.05 6.62 4.52
N HIS A 107 16.89 7.04 5.02
CA HIS A 107 15.64 6.27 4.83
C HIS A 107 14.51 7.13 4.25
N HIS A 108 14.22 8.28 4.85
CA HIS A 108 13.06 9.09 4.47
C HIS A 108 13.32 9.93 3.22
N GLU A 109 14.53 10.45 3.02
CA GLU A 109 14.90 11.24 1.82
C GLU A 109 14.81 10.35 0.56
N VAL A 110 15.30 9.12 0.65
CA VAL A 110 15.20 8.13 -0.45
C VAL A 110 13.74 7.81 -0.75
N MET A 111 12.92 7.57 0.28
CA MET A 111 11.49 7.30 0.13
C MET A 111 10.74 8.49 -0.49
N VAL A 112 10.94 9.70 0.03
CA VAL A 112 10.30 10.93 -0.45
C VAL A 112 10.64 11.17 -1.92
N LEU A 113 11.91 11.06 -2.31
CA LEU A 113 12.32 11.24 -3.70
C LEU A 113 11.80 10.12 -4.60
N GLY A 114 11.73 8.89 -4.12
CA GLY A 114 11.10 7.77 -4.84
C GLY A 114 9.62 8.03 -5.14
N GLN A 115 8.85 8.48 -4.15
CA GLN A 115 7.44 8.82 -4.35
C GLN A 115 7.24 9.97 -5.36
N VAL A 116 8.10 10.99 -5.31
CA VAL A 116 8.08 12.06 -6.33
C VAL A 116 8.42 11.52 -7.72
N ALA A 117 9.40 10.61 -7.84
CA ALA A 117 9.79 10.00 -9.11
C ALA A 117 8.64 9.19 -9.72
N GLU A 118 7.95 8.38 -8.92
CA GLU A 118 6.77 7.61 -9.35
C GLU A 118 5.69 8.52 -9.95
N HIS A 119 5.36 9.65 -9.30
CA HIS A 119 4.37 10.58 -9.82
C HIS A 119 4.81 11.31 -11.09
N ILE A 120 6.11 11.57 -11.25
CA ILE A 120 6.65 12.17 -12.49
C ILE A 120 6.54 11.19 -13.66
N VAL A 121 6.87 9.92 -13.44
CA VAL A 121 6.71 8.88 -14.47
C VAL A 121 5.24 8.73 -14.86
N ALA A 122 4.33 8.73 -13.89
CA ALA A 122 2.89 8.69 -14.16
C ALA A 122 2.43 9.92 -14.97
N LEU A 123 2.83 11.13 -14.57
CA LEU A 123 2.51 12.36 -15.29
C LEU A 123 2.97 12.32 -16.76
N ALA A 124 4.17 11.79 -17.01
CA ALA A 124 4.71 11.69 -18.36
C ALA A 124 4.01 10.63 -19.22
N GLN A 125 3.42 9.60 -18.60
CA GLN A 125 2.64 8.56 -19.28
C GLN A 125 1.21 9.03 -19.60
N ASP A 126 0.64 9.92 -18.77
CA ASP A 126 -0.71 10.46 -18.91
C ASP A 126 -0.85 11.59 -19.97
N GLY A 127 0.09 11.68 -20.92
CA GLY A 127 0.24 12.83 -21.84
C GLY A 127 -1.08 13.37 -22.44
N ALA A 128 -1.33 14.67 -22.22
CA ALA A 128 -2.34 15.51 -22.87
C ALA A 128 -3.76 14.91 -23.04
N GLY A 129 -4.42 14.55 -21.94
CA GLY A 129 -5.88 14.43 -21.85
C GLY A 129 -6.49 15.62 -21.11
N ALA A 130 -7.50 16.26 -21.71
CA ALA A 130 -8.23 17.44 -21.24
C ALA A 130 -8.89 17.27 -19.84
N PRO A 131 -9.30 18.37 -19.17
CA PRO A 131 -9.67 18.38 -17.77
C PRO A 131 -11.12 17.94 -17.50
N ASP A 132 -11.30 17.38 -16.30
CA ASP A 132 -12.47 17.21 -15.44
C ASP A 132 -13.70 16.46 -15.97
N ASP A 133 -13.94 15.28 -15.38
CA ASP A 133 -15.17 14.95 -14.65
C ASP A 133 -14.94 13.65 -13.85
N ASP A 134 -14.35 13.83 -12.66
CA ASP A 134 -14.84 13.26 -11.40
C ASP A 134 -13.75 13.45 -10.33
N GLU A 135 -14.11 14.20 -9.29
CA GLU A 135 -13.42 14.22 -8.01
C GLU A 135 -13.35 12.78 -7.44
N GLN A 136 -12.31 12.02 -7.77
CA GLN A 136 -11.91 10.84 -7.01
C GLN A 136 -10.52 11.06 -6.42
N ASP A 137 -10.58 11.79 -5.31
CA ASP A 137 -9.62 11.95 -4.23
C ASP A 137 -8.37 11.06 -4.33
N GLY A 138 -7.22 11.70 -4.53
CA GLY A 138 -5.89 11.13 -4.31
C GLY A 138 -5.63 10.89 -2.81
N GLY A 139 -6.59 10.25 -2.14
CA GLY A 139 -6.54 9.93 -0.73
C GLY A 139 -5.83 8.60 -0.48
N THR A 140 -5.21 8.51 0.71
CA THR A 140 -4.76 7.25 1.31
C THR A 140 -5.89 6.24 1.52
N HIS A 141 -7.13 6.68 1.41
CA HIS A 141 -8.35 5.88 1.49
C HIS A 141 -9.14 6.10 0.21
N ARG A 142 -9.39 5.02 -0.54
CA ARG A 142 -10.18 5.03 -1.77
C ARG A 142 -11.36 4.11 -1.62
N PHE A 143 -12.37 4.29 -2.46
CA PHE A 143 -13.52 3.41 -2.51
C PHE A 143 -13.57 2.70 -3.85
N VAL A 144 -13.84 1.41 -3.84
CA VAL A 144 -13.99 0.59 -5.05
C VAL A 144 -15.40 0.00 -5.03
N GLU A 145 -16.23 0.38 -6.00
CA GLU A 145 -17.55 -0.23 -6.18
C GLU A 145 -17.44 -1.53 -6.96
N VAL A 146 -18.02 -2.59 -6.42
CA VAL A 146 -18.02 -3.94 -6.98
C VAL A 146 -19.44 -4.50 -6.98
N LEU A 147 -19.80 -5.23 -8.02
CA LEU A 147 -21.02 -6.03 -8.05
C LEU A 147 -20.78 -7.36 -7.35
N ALA A 148 -21.59 -7.72 -6.34
CA ALA A 148 -21.54 -9.04 -5.71
C ALA A 148 -22.98 -9.53 -5.45
N GLY A 149 -23.32 -10.69 -6.03
CA GLY A 149 -24.68 -11.26 -5.92
C GLY A 149 -25.78 -10.31 -6.40
N GLY A 150 -25.54 -9.57 -7.48
CA GLY A 150 -26.50 -8.61 -8.06
C GLY A 150 -26.66 -7.30 -7.28
N ARG A 151 -25.81 -7.04 -6.27
CA ARG A 151 -25.82 -5.80 -5.48
C ARG A 151 -24.50 -5.07 -5.62
N THR A 152 -24.54 -3.75 -5.72
CA THR A 152 -23.33 -2.92 -5.61
C THR A 152 -22.89 -2.88 -4.16
N VAL A 153 -21.66 -3.31 -3.90
CA VAL A 153 -20.98 -3.26 -2.60
C VAL A 153 -19.80 -2.31 -2.74
N ARG A 154 -19.55 -1.51 -1.70
CA ARG A 154 -18.41 -0.60 -1.63
C ARG A 154 -17.30 -1.23 -0.81
N LEU A 155 -16.12 -1.38 -1.40
CA LEU A 155 -14.90 -1.77 -0.71
C LEU A 155 -14.10 -0.52 -0.34
N THR A 156 -13.40 -0.58 0.79
CA THR A 156 -12.45 0.48 1.19
C THR A 156 -11.02 0.04 0.88
N LEU A 157 -10.26 0.85 0.16
CA LEU A 157 -8.86 0.59 -0.19
C LEU A 157 -7.94 1.57 0.53
N HIS A 158 -7.13 1.05 1.43
CA HIS A 158 -6.09 1.76 2.15
C HIS A 158 -4.77 1.67 1.39
N VAL A 159 -4.29 2.80 0.88
CA VAL A 159 -3.00 2.92 0.17
C VAL A 159 -1.97 3.55 1.10
N HIS A 160 -1.54 2.79 2.11
CA HIS A 160 -0.53 3.18 3.07
C HIS A 160 0.05 1.95 3.79
N PRO A 161 1.18 2.07 4.51
CA PRO A 161 1.68 1.01 5.37
C PRO A 161 0.63 0.50 6.37
N VAL A 162 0.60 -0.82 6.61
CA VAL A 162 -0.43 -1.48 7.44
C VAL A 162 -0.39 -1.04 8.92
N ASP A 163 0.73 -0.53 9.40
CA ASP A 163 0.88 0.03 10.75
C ASP A 163 0.12 1.35 10.95
N LEU A 164 -0.37 1.97 9.88
CA LEU A 164 -1.25 3.15 9.94
C LEU A 164 -2.75 2.79 9.86
N LEU A 165 -3.10 1.50 9.78
CA LEU A 165 -4.49 1.05 9.71
C LEU A 165 -5.26 1.42 10.98
N ARG A 166 -6.47 1.96 10.80
CA ARG A 166 -7.38 2.37 11.88
C ARG A 166 -8.80 1.96 11.56
N ASP A 167 -9.61 1.84 12.61
CA ASP A 167 -11.06 1.72 12.55
C ASP A 167 -11.54 0.51 11.71
N VAL A 168 -10.77 -0.59 11.78
CA VAL A 168 -11.15 -1.89 11.22
C VAL A 168 -11.06 -2.94 12.32
N ASP A 169 -12.14 -3.67 12.59
CA ASP A 169 -12.24 -4.67 13.65
C ASP A 169 -11.20 -5.79 13.50
N VAL A 170 -11.01 -6.29 12.27
CA VAL A 170 -10.13 -7.44 11.99
C VAL A 170 -9.14 -7.12 10.89
N VAL A 171 -7.85 -7.41 11.11
CA VAL A 171 -6.84 -7.39 10.04
C VAL A 171 -6.27 -8.77 9.79
N VAL A 172 -6.18 -9.16 8.52
CA VAL A 172 -5.58 -10.44 8.11
C VAL A 172 -4.08 -10.27 7.95
N SER A 173 -3.30 -11.08 8.66
CA SER A 173 -1.83 -11.09 8.59
C SER A 173 -1.35 -12.28 7.77
N PRO A 174 -0.54 -12.09 6.70
CA PRO A 174 0.04 -13.20 5.97
C PRO A 174 1.08 -13.92 6.84
N ALA A 175 0.87 -15.22 7.07
CA ALA A 175 1.74 -16.06 7.87
C ALA A 175 2.30 -17.24 7.04
N ASN A 176 3.45 -17.75 7.47
CA ASN A 176 3.94 -19.02 6.98
C ASN A 176 3.18 -20.20 7.61
N THR A 177 3.33 -21.40 7.05
CA THR A 177 2.66 -22.60 7.59
C THR A 177 3.11 -22.99 8.99
N TYR A 178 4.21 -22.46 9.53
CA TYR A 178 4.58 -22.66 10.93
C TYR A 178 3.94 -21.64 11.87
N LEU A 179 3.18 -20.68 11.33
CA LEU A 179 2.66 -19.51 12.04
C LEU A 179 3.77 -18.76 12.80
N ALA A 180 5.01 -18.84 12.31
CA ALA A 180 6.14 -18.17 12.92
C ALA A 180 6.13 -16.70 12.50
N LEU A 181 6.04 -15.78 13.48
CA LEU A 181 6.08 -14.35 13.20
C LEU A 181 7.49 -13.93 12.74
N PRO A 182 7.59 -13.09 11.69
CA PRO A 182 8.88 -12.56 11.26
C PRO A 182 9.48 -11.64 12.32
N GLU A 183 10.79 -11.43 12.22
CA GLU A 183 11.51 -10.48 13.05
C GLU A 183 10.96 -9.07 12.83
N PRO A 184 10.79 -8.27 13.91
CA PRO A 184 10.13 -6.98 13.81
C PRO A 184 10.79 -6.00 12.85
N TYR A 185 12.09 -6.10 12.52
CA TYR A 185 12.76 -5.16 11.62
C TYR A 185 12.57 -5.47 10.12
N LYS A 186 11.89 -6.57 9.77
CA LYS A 186 11.61 -6.91 8.35
C LYS A 186 10.53 -5.99 7.75
N SER A 187 10.54 -5.86 6.43
CA SER A 187 9.62 -5.00 5.67
C SER A 187 8.30 -5.67 5.26
N SER A 188 8.05 -6.91 5.69
CA SER A 188 6.80 -7.60 5.35
C SER A 188 5.59 -7.02 6.09
N VAL A 189 4.39 -7.22 5.53
CA VAL A 189 3.11 -6.85 6.18
C VAL A 189 3.01 -7.45 7.58
N SER A 190 3.34 -8.73 7.74
CA SER A 190 3.32 -9.41 9.05
C SER A 190 4.35 -8.86 10.05
N ALA A 191 5.53 -8.41 9.59
CA ALA A 191 6.50 -7.75 10.47
C ALA A 191 6.02 -6.36 10.89
N SER A 192 5.41 -5.61 9.98
CA SER A 192 4.79 -4.32 10.28
C SER A 192 3.62 -4.44 11.26
N LEU A 193 2.74 -5.43 11.06
CA LEU A 193 1.66 -5.74 12.00
C LEU A 193 2.18 -6.13 13.39
N ARG A 194 3.18 -7.02 13.46
CA ARG A 194 3.82 -7.38 14.73
C ARG A 194 4.40 -6.15 15.44
N ARG A 195 5.10 -5.27 14.71
CA ARG A 195 5.62 -4.01 15.27
C ARG A 195 4.51 -3.12 15.79
N ALA A 196 3.43 -2.95 15.04
CA ALA A 196 2.31 -2.09 15.41
C ALA A 196 1.51 -2.63 16.60
N ALA A 197 1.42 -3.96 16.73
CA ALA A 197 0.74 -4.65 17.81
C ALA A 197 1.59 -4.83 19.08
N SER A 198 2.91 -4.67 18.98
CA SER A 198 3.80 -4.73 20.14
C SER A 198 3.62 -3.54 21.09
N VAL A 199 3.70 -3.79 22.40
CA VAL A 199 3.69 -2.75 23.42
C VAL A 199 5.11 -2.21 23.57
N ARG A 200 5.26 -0.89 23.41
CA ARG A 200 6.57 -0.23 23.48
C ARG A 200 6.61 0.82 24.58
N GLY A 201 7.77 0.93 25.21
CA GLY A 201 8.06 1.96 26.19
C GLY A 201 8.29 3.31 25.53
N VAL A 202 8.38 4.36 26.36
CA VAL A 202 8.59 5.75 25.91
C VAL A 202 9.91 5.94 25.14
N THR A 203 10.90 5.10 25.41
CA THR A 203 12.22 5.04 24.74
C THR A 203 12.18 4.25 23.42
N GLY A 204 11.06 3.60 23.10
CA GLY A 204 10.89 2.73 21.93
C GLY A 204 11.24 1.26 22.16
N ASP A 205 11.70 0.92 23.37
CA ASP A 205 12.01 -0.47 23.79
C ASP A 205 10.76 -1.34 23.74
N LEU A 206 10.94 -2.61 23.35
CA LEU A 206 9.87 -3.60 23.35
C LEU A 206 9.57 -4.02 24.79
N LEU A 207 8.40 -3.65 25.31
CA LEU A 207 7.95 -4.05 26.64
C LEU A 207 7.20 -5.39 26.61
N ASP A 208 6.36 -5.59 25.59
CA ASP A 208 5.55 -6.80 25.44
C ASP A 208 5.21 -7.09 23.96
N ASP A 209 5.07 -8.36 23.62
CA ASP A 209 4.69 -8.87 22.30
C ASP A 209 3.50 -9.83 22.42
N PRO A 210 2.30 -9.32 22.78
CA PRO A 210 1.15 -10.16 23.12
C PRO A 210 0.69 -11.02 21.94
N VAL A 211 0.80 -10.52 20.71
CA VAL A 211 0.44 -11.27 19.49
C VAL A 211 1.32 -12.51 19.34
N HIS A 212 2.61 -12.39 19.63
CA HIS A 212 3.54 -13.52 19.54
C HIS A 212 3.23 -14.59 20.59
N ASP A 213 2.96 -14.19 21.82
CA ASP A 213 2.67 -15.13 22.92
C ASP A 213 1.29 -15.79 22.78
N GLU A 214 0.29 -15.04 22.33
CA GLU A 214 -1.02 -15.61 21.99
C GLU A 214 -0.94 -16.60 20.82
N LEU A 215 -0.12 -16.33 19.80
CA LEU A 215 0.04 -17.23 18.66
C LEU A 215 0.76 -18.53 19.05
N ARG A 216 1.76 -18.45 19.94
CA ARG A 216 2.36 -19.64 20.57
C ARG A 216 1.32 -20.43 21.38
N THR A 217 0.50 -19.73 22.16
CA THR A 217 -0.57 -20.35 22.96
C THR A 217 -1.62 -21.02 22.07
N TRP A 218 -1.95 -20.38 20.95
CA TRP A 218 -2.80 -20.98 19.92
C TRP A 218 -2.16 -22.26 19.37
N ALA A 219 -0.88 -22.22 18.97
CA ALA A 219 -0.19 -23.38 18.41
C ALA A 219 -0.11 -24.55 19.40
N ALA A 220 0.14 -24.27 20.67
CA ALA A 220 0.14 -25.28 21.73
C ALA A 220 -1.23 -25.94 21.90
N ARG A 221 -2.30 -25.14 21.96
CA ARG A 221 -3.68 -25.64 22.09
C ARG A 221 -4.13 -26.51 20.91
N HIS A 222 -3.58 -26.26 19.71
CA HIS A 222 -3.94 -26.99 18.50
C HIS A 222 -2.94 -28.10 18.14
N GLY A 223 -1.92 -28.34 18.98
CA GLY A 223 -0.92 -29.39 18.74
C GLY A 223 0.02 -29.13 17.56
N THR A 224 0.20 -27.86 17.18
CA THR A 224 0.99 -27.43 16.00
C THR A 224 2.31 -26.76 16.39
N SER A 225 2.67 -26.76 17.68
CA SER A 225 3.95 -26.22 18.15
C SER A 225 5.13 -26.87 17.43
N GLY A 226 5.85 -26.06 16.65
CA GLY A 226 7.01 -26.51 15.85
C GLY A 226 6.66 -27.33 14.60
N ARG A 227 5.38 -27.46 14.24
CA ARG A 227 4.90 -28.22 13.09
C ARG A 227 4.15 -27.30 12.11
N PRO A 228 4.24 -27.57 10.80
CA PRO A 228 3.46 -26.80 9.84
C PRO A 228 1.98 -27.15 9.97
N VAL A 229 1.11 -26.14 9.90
CA VAL A 229 -0.32 -26.29 9.67
C VAL A 229 -0.59 -26.44 8.17
N LEU A 230 -1.76 -26.96 7.83
CA LEU A 230 -2.20 -26.99 6.43
C LEU A 230 -2.31 -25.56 5.90
N PRO A 231 -1.85 -25.27 4.66
CA PRO A 231 -2.12 -23.99 4.04
C PRO A 231 -3.63 -23.68 4.05
N GLY A 232 -4.01 -22.41 4.15
CA GLY A 232 -5.40 -21.99 4.33
C GLY A 232 -5.89 -22.00 5.79
N THR A 233 -5.09 -22.52 6.74
CA THR A 233 -5.40 -22.41 8.18
C THR A 233 -5.30 -20.95 8.62
N VAL A 234 -6.21 -20.52 9.50
CA VAL A 234 -6.22 -19.18 10.08
C VAL A 234 -6.19 -19.29 11.59
N ALA A 235 -5.20 -18.67 12.22
CA ALA A 235 -5.09 -18.56 13.67
C ALA A 235 -5.47 -17.14 14.11
N ALA A 236 -6.32 -17.00 15.12
CA ALA A 236 -6.74 -15.69 15.62
C ALA A 236 -6.08 -15.33 16.95
N THR A 237 -5.63 -14.09 17.05
CA THR A 237 -5.11 -13.46 18.26
C THR A 237 -5.83 -12.13 18.50
N GLY A 238 -5.68 -11.58 19.70
CA GLY A 238 -5.88 -10.16 19.95
C GLY A 238 -4.97 -9.30 19.09
N SER A 239 -5.21 -7.99 19.14
CA SER A 239 -4.52 -6.99 18.33
C SER A 239 -3.40 -6.26 19.08
N GLY A 240 -3.18 -6.58 20.35
CA GLY A 240 -2.20 -5.91 21.22
C GLY A 240 -2.37 -4.39 21.22
N ALA A 241 -1.27 -3.67 21.00
CA ALA A 241 -1.25 -2.21 20.97
C ALA A 241 -2.05 -1.59 19.81
N MET A 242 -2.53 -2.36 18.82
CA MET A 242 -3.41 -1.85 17.76
C MET A 242 -4.86 -1.69 18.23
N ALA A 243 -5.24 -2.22 19.40
CA ALA A 243 -6.55 -2.01 20.02
C ALA A 243 -6.93 -0.53 20.14
N ARG A 244 -5.95 0.33 20.46
CA ARG A 244 -6.14 1.80 20.55
C ARG A 244 -6.46 2.48 19.22
N TYR A 245 -6.31 1.77 18.11
CA TYR A 245 -6.59 2.25 16.76
C TYR A 245 -7.83 1.58 16.15
N GLY A 246 -8.64 0.89 16.96
CA GLY A 246 -9.86 0.24 16.49
C GLY A 246 -9.67 -1.16 15.91
N VAL A 247 -8.44 -1.68 15.85
CA VAL A 247 -8.18 -3.08 15.47
C VAL A 247 -8.36 -3.98 16.66
N ARG A 248 -9.23 -4.99 16.58
CA ARG A 248 -9.63 -5.82 17.72
C ARG A 248 -9.11 -7.24 17.60
N ARG A 249 -8.96 -7.75 16.37
CA ARG A 249 -8.42 -9.09 16.09
C ARG A 249 -7.37 -9.04 14.98
N ILE A 250 -6.41 -9.95 15.08
CA ILE A 250 -5.50 -10.26 13.97
C ILE A 250 -5.70 -11.72 13.60
N TYR A 251 -6.03 -11.95 12.33
CA TYR A 251 -6.21 -13.29 11.76
C TYR A 251 -4.99 -13.67 10.93
N HIS A 252 -4.15 -14.55 11.47
CA HIS A 252 -2.91 -15.03 10.86
C HIS A 252 -3.22 -16.13 9.85
N ALA A 253 -3.22 -15.77 8.57
CA ALA A 253 -3.52 -16.65 7.46
C ALA A 253 -2.25 -17.40 7.01
N ALA A 254 -2.19 -18.70 7.28
CA ALA A 254 -1.10 -19.59 6.85
C ALA A 254 -1.21 -19.86 5.34
N VAL A 255 -0.56 -19.03 4.53
CA VAL A 255 -0.61 -19.13 3.05
C VAL A 255 0.78 -19.31 2.43
N ALA A 256 1.85 -19.12 3.20
CA ALA A 256 3.21 -19.17 2.71
C ALA A 256 3.92 -20.44 3.19
N VAL A 257 4.21 -21.37 2.27
CA VAL A 257 4.98 -22.58 2.56
C VAL A 257 6.47 -22.24 2.44
N PRO A 258 7.27 -22.31 3.50
CA PRO A 258 8.70 -21.99 3.41
C PRO A 258 9.43 -22.95 2.47
N ARG A 259 10.27 -22.42 1.59
CA ARG A 259 11.16 -23.23 0.75
C ARG A 259 12.47 -23.49 1.49
N ALA A 260 12.75 -24.77 1.76
CA ALA A 260 13.92 -25.20 2.52
C ALA A 260 15.23 -24.63 1.93
N GLY A 261 16.11 -24.14 2.80
CA GLY A 261 17.40 -23.55 2.41
C GLY A 261 17.32 -22.14 1.82
N THR A 262 16.14 -21.52 1.76
CA THR A 262 15.95 -20.17 1.18
C THR A 262 15.19 -19.24 2.13
N ASN A 263 15.09 -17.96 1.74
CA ASN A 263 14.21 -16.98 2.39
C ASN A 263 12.85 -16.82 1.66
N ASP A 264 12.57 -17.70 0.70
CA ASP A 264 11.43 -17.63 -0.20
C ASP A 264 10.30 -18.55 0.25
N TYR A 265 9.12 -18.31 -0.32
CA TYR A 265 7.92 -19.08 -0.01
C TYR A 265 7.21 -19.51 -1.28
N ASP A 266 6.65 -20.71 -1.25
CA ASP A 266 5.69 -21.17 -2.24
C ASP A 266 4.29 -20.76 -1.75
N VAL A 267 3.53 -20.09 -2.62
CA VAL A 267 2.16 -19.63 -2.33
C VAL A 267 1.25 -19.99 -3.49
N LEU A 268 0.19 -20.74 -3.20
CA LEU A 268 -0.82 -21.10 -4.20
C LEU A 268 -2.04 -20.18 -4.07
N PRO A 269 -2.62 -19.66 -5.19
CA PRO A 269 -3.85 -18.88 -5.16
C PRO A 269 -5.03 -19.59 -4.49
N ALA A 270 -5.09 -20.92 -4.59
CA ALA A 270 -6.11 -21.73 -3.92
C ALA A 270 -6.00 -21.66 -2.37
N ASP A 271 -4.79 -21.53 -1.84
CA ASP A 271 -4.55 -21.42 -0.40
C ASP A 271 -4.94 -20.04 0.12
N ILE A 272 -4.72 -18.99 -0.67
CA ILE A 272 -5.21 -17.64 -0.40
C ILE A 272 -6.74 -17.61 -0.35
N THR A 273 -7.39 -18.23 -1.33
CA THR A 273 -8.86 -18.31 -1.39
C THR A 273 -9.40 -19.03 -0.15
N ARG A 274 -8.81 -20.18 0.19
CA ARG A 274 -9.19 -20.98 1.37
C ARG A 274 -8.97 -20.23 2.69
N ALA A 275 -7.82 -19.55 2.84
CA ALA A 275 -7.55 -18.73 4.03
C ALA A 275 -8.55 -17.57 4.15
N THR A 276 -8.89 -16.93 3.04
CA THR A 276 -9.86 -15.82 3.01
C THR A 276 -11.25 -16.30 3.42
N SER A 277 -11.72 -17.42 2.86
CA SER A 277 -12.98 -18.03 3.29
C SER A 277 -12.97 -18.41 4.77
N ARG A 278 -11.87 -18.99 5.29
CA ARG A 278 -11.75 -19.33 6.72
C ARG A 278 -11.75 -18.08 7.60
N ALA A 279 -11.09 -17.00 7.18
CA ALA A 279 -11.08 -15.73 7.90
C ALA A 279 -12.47 -15.10 8.00
N LEU A 280 -13.25 -15.13 6.91
CA LEU A 280 -14.64 -14.65 6.91
C LEU A 280 -15.56 -15.53 7.77
N ALA A 281 -15.39 -16.85 7.73
CA ALA A 281 -16.10 -17.76 8.61
C ALA A 281 -15.76 -17.51 10.09
N LEU A 282 -14.49 -17.24 10.40
CA LEU A 282 -14.06 -16.93 11.76
C LEU A 282 -14.59 -15.58 12.25
N LEU A 283 -14.65 -14.57 11.37
CA LEU A 283 -15.31 -13.30 11.65
C LEU A 283 -16.78 -13.51 12.01
N ALA A 284 -17.50 -14.36 11.26
CA ALA A 284 -18.89 -14.70 11.56
C ALA A 284 -19.03 -15.44 12.90
N GLU A 285 -18.13 -16.38 13.21
CA GLU A 285 -18.09 -17.11 14.50
C GLU A 285 -17.83 -16.18 15.71
N GLU A 286 -17.03 -15.13 15.51
CA GLU A 286 -16.64 -14.17 16.56
C GLU A 286 -17.53 -12.91 16.62
N HIS A 287 -18.42 -12.71 15.64
CA HIS A 287 -19.22 -11.49 15.45
C HIS A 287 -19.91 -11.03 16.75
N ASP A 288 -20.79 -11.86 17.29
CA ASP A 288 -21.61 -11.55 18.48
C ASP A 288 -20.88 -11.79 19.81
N ARG A 289 -19.64 -12.31 19.77
CA ARG A 289 -18.83 -12.51 20.98
C ARG A 289 -18.13 -11.24 21.46
N HIS A 290 -18.28 -10.16 20.71
CA HIS A 290 -17.61 -8.89 20.91
C HIS A 290 -18.65 -7.79 21.07
N ASP A 291 -18.38 -6.81 21.93
CA ASP A 291 -19.20 -5.61 22.10
C ASP A 291 -18.35 -4.36 21.79
N PRO A 292 -18.69 -3.57 20.76
CA PRO A 292 -19.72 -3.83 19.74
C PRO A 292 -19.41 -5.08 18.89
N PRO A 293 -20.35 -5.66 18.13
CA PRO A 293 -20.07 -6.80 17.25
C PRO A 293 -19.02 -6.50 16.17
N LEU A 294 -18.18 -7.47 15.79
CA LEU A 294 -17.16 -7.29 14.74
C LEU A 294 -17.83 -7.18 13.35
N ARG A 295 -17.63 -6.09 12.60
CA ARG A 295 -18.30 -5.88 11.30
C ARG A 295 -17.35 -5.73 10.12
N SER A 296 -16.10 -5.38 10.38
CA SER A 296 -15.13 -5.02 9.35
C SER A 296 -13.91 -5.94 9.30
N VAL A 297 -13.41 -6.21 8.10
CA VAL A 297 -12.20 -7.02 7.88
C VAL A 297 -11.32 -6.42 6.79
N CYS A 298 -10.02 -6.32 7.06
CA CYS A 298 -9.02 -5.81 6.14
C CYS A 298 -8.07 -6.90 5.64
N PHE A 299 -7.96 -7.02 4.32
CA PHE A 299 -7.07 -7.95 3.64
C PHE A 299 -5.89 -7.23 2.99
N PRO A 300 -4.64 -7.63 3.26
CA PRO A 300 -3.53 -7.29 2.39
C PRO A 300 -3.52 -8.18 1.15
N LEU A 301 -2.66 -7.87 0.17
CA LEU A 301 -2.37 -8.78 -0.94
C LEU A 301 -1.52 -9.96 -0.44
N LEU A 302 -2.19 -11.05 -0.11
CA LEU A 302 -1.58 -12.29 0.39
C LEU A 302 -0.63 -12.89 -0.66
N GLY A 303 0.58 -13.26 -0.24
CA GLY A 303 1.56 -13.94 -1.09
C GLY A 303 2.32 -13.08 -2.11
N SER A 304 2.00 -11.80 -2.26
CA SER A 304 2.62 -10.94 -3.29
C SER A 304 3.94 -10.28 -2.91
N GLY A 305 4.40 -10.50 -1.68
CA GLY A 305 5.74 -10.11 -1.24
C GLY A 305 6.77 -11.19 -1.62
N ARG A 306 7.42 -11.78 -0.61
CA ARG A 306 8.41 -12.86 -0.81
C ARG A 306 7.85 -14.17 -1.41
N GLY A 307 6.53 -14.31 -1.51
CA GLY A 307 5.90 -15.42 -2.24
C GLY A 307 5.90 -15.22 -3.76
N GLY A 308 6.26 -14.04 -4.25
CA GLY A 308 6.41 -13.76 -5.68
C GLY A 308 5.11 -13.73 -6.48
N LEU A 309 3.95 -13.83 -5.84
CA LEU A 309 2.67 -13.87 -6.54
C LEU A 309 2.34 -12.50 -7.14
N PRO A 310 1.96 -12.38 -8.43
CA PRO A 310 1.57 -11.08 -8.98
C PRO A 310 0.38 -10.47 -8.23
N HIS A 311 0.42 -9.15 -7.96
CA HIS A 311 -0.64 -8.42 -7.23
C HIS A 311 -2.06 -8.76 -7.71
N ARG A 312 -2.25 -8.78 -9.04
CA ARG A 312 -3.55 -9.12 -9.67
C ARG A 312 -4.05 -10.53 -9.33
N VAL A 313 -3.15 -11.49 -9.17
CA VAL A 313 -3.50 -12.89 -8.87
C VAL A 313 -3.86 -13.02 -7.40
N SER A 314 -3.09 -12.36 -6.52
CA SER A 314 -3.41 -12.25 -5.10
C SER A 314 -4.77 -11.59 -4.86
N ALA A 315 -5.01 -10.42 -5.46
CA ALA A 315 -6.26 -9.68 -5.36
C ALA A 315 -7.46 -10.52 -5.84
N ALA A 316 -7.32 -11.20 -6.99
CA ALA A 316 -8.36 -12.07 -7.52
C ALA A 316 -8.66 -13.29 -6.61
N ALA A 317 -7.64 -13.87 -5.98
CA ALA A 317 -7.81 -15.01 -5.07
C ALA A 317 -8.53 -14.60 -3.76
N VAL A 318 -8.18 -13.45 -3.18
CA VAL A 318 -8.91 -12.88 -2.05
C VAL A 318 -10.35 -12.56 -2.45
N TRP A 319 -10.51 -11.85 -3.59
CA TRP A 319 -11.82 -11.45 -4.08
C TRP A 319 -12.77 -12.63 -4.32
N SER A 320 -12.28 -13.74 -4.88
CA SER A 320 -13.11 -14.92 -5.16
C SER A 320 -13.83 -15.45 -3.91
N ALA A 321 -13.19 -15.41 -2.75
CA ALA A 321 -13.81 -15.80 -1.48
C ALA A 321 -14.72 -14.71 -0.92
N VAL A 322 -14.31 -13.44 -1.00
CA VAL A 322 -15.11 -12.29 -0.55
C VAL A 322 -16.42 -12.19 -1.33
N GLU A 323 -16.36 -12.27 -2.66
CA GLU A 323 -17.51 -12.20 -3.56
C GLU A 323 -18.52 -13.31 -3.23
N ALA A 324 -18.05 -14.53 -2.99
CA ALA A 324 -18.92 -15.64 -2.62
C ALA A 324 -19.68 -15.39 -1.30
N GLU A 325 -19.02 -14.81 -0.29
CA GLU A 325 -19.66 -14.45 0.98
C GLU A 325 -20.65 -13.28 0.82
N LEU A 326 -20.27 -12.24 0.09
CA LEU A 326 -21.14 -11.09 -0.18
C LEU A 326 -22.36 -11.50 -1.02
N ALA A 327 -22.20 -12.42 -1.97
CA ALA A 327 -23.28 -12.96 -2.77
C ALA A 327 -24.29 -13.80 -1.95
N ARG A 328 -23.85 -14.41 -0.84
CA ARG A 328 -24.72 -15.09 0.14
C ARG A 328 -25.49 -14.13 1.05
N GLY A 329 -25.28 -12.81 0.92
CA GLY A 329 -26.00 -11.81 1.69
C GLY A 329 -25.24 -11.26 2.90
N ALA A 330 -23.98 -11.66 3.11
CA ALA A 330 -23.15 -11.09 4.16
C ALA A 330 -23.04 -9.56 4.02
N ARG A 331 -22.98 -8.87 5.15
CA ARG A 331 -22.89 -7.40 5.24
C ARG A 331 -21.61 -6.99 5.96
N TRP A 332 -20.50 -7.59 5.56
CA TRP A 332 -19.18 -7.24 6.07
C TRP A 332 -18.67 -5.96 5.42
N ASP A 333 -18.10 -5.07 6.21
CA ASP A 333 -17.33 -3.95 5.71
C ASP A 333 -15.96 -4.48 5.30
N VAL A 334 -15.71 -4.57 3.99
CA VAL A 334 -14.49 -5.19 3.46
C VAL A 334 -13.48 -4.14 3.05
N HIS A 335 -12.28 -4.28 3.59
CA HIS A 335 -11.16 -3.38 3.37
C HIS A 335 -10.00 -4.11 2.70
N PHE A 336 -9.23 -3.39 1.89
CA PHE A 336 -7.94 -3.81 1.38
C PHE A 336 -6.85 -2.86 1.86
N VAL A 337 -5.67 -3.37 2.20
CA VAL A 337 -4.51 -2.53 2.54
C VAL A 337 -3.30 -2.88 1.68
N VAL A 338 -2.74 -1.86 1.04
CA VAL A 338 -1.59 -1.96 0.14
C VAL A 338 -0.65 -0.80 0.36
N HIS A 339 0.64 -1.02 0.10
CA HIS A 339 1.66 0.00 0.34
C HIS A 339 2.18 0.67 -0.95
N THR A 340 1.72 0.25 -2.14
CA THR A 340 2.11 0.85 -3.43
C THR A 340 0.90 1.14 -4.30
N GLN A 341 1.06 2.10 -5.22
CA GLN A 341 0.07 2.41 -6.25
C GLN A 341 -0.16 1.23 -7.20
N ASP A 342 0.89 0.47 -7.54
CA ASP A 342 0.75 -0.71 -8.40
C ASP A 342 -0.08 -1.83 -7.77
N ALA A 343 0.02 -2.00 -6.44
CA ALA A 343 -0.84 -2.90 -5.69
C ALA A 343 -2.26 -2.36 -5.58
N ALA A 344 -2.44 -1.05 -5.40
CA ALA A 344 -3.77 -0.40 -5.40
C ALA A 344 -4.50 -0.61 -6.73
N ARG A 345 -3.82 -0.37 -7.85
CA ARG A 345 -4.35 -0.64 -9.21
C ARG A 345 -4.78 -2.08 -9.42
N ALA A 346 -4.19 -3.04 -8.71
CA ALA A 346 -4.62 -4.44 -8.79
C ALA A 346 -5.97 -4.68 -8.11
N VAL A 347 -6.24 -3.98 -7.00
CA VAL A 347 -7.54 -4.03 -6.28
C VAL A 347 -8.60 -3.24 -7.06
N GLU A 348 -8.27 -2.05 -7.55
CA GLU A 348 -9.18 -1.21 -8.35
C GLU A 348 -9.66 -1.88 -9.65
N ARG A 349 -8.93 -2.89 -10.14
CA ARG A 349 -9.31 -3.67 -11.34
C ARG A 349 -10.19 -4.88 -11.06
N ILE A 350 -10.50 -5.18 -9.80
CA ILE A 350 -11.44 -6.24 -9.42
C ILE A 350 -12.79 -6.08 -10.16
N PRO A 351 -13.43 -4.89 -10.21
CA PRO A 351 -14.70 -4.69 -10.90
C PRO A 351 -14.62 -4.95 -12.42
N ALA A 352 -13.47 -4.70 -13.04
CA ALA A 352 -13.29 -4.79 -14.49
C ALA A 352 -13.40 -6.22 -15.05
N ARG A 353 -13.35 -7.26 -14.20
CA ARG A 353 -13.61 -8.64 -14.60
C ARG A 353 -15.10 -8.99 -14.75
N MET A 354 -16.01 -8.05 -14.46
CA MET A 354 -17.46 -8.30 -14.42
C MET A 354 -18.29 -7.59 -15.49
N ARG A 355 -17.69 -6.84 -16.44
CA ARG A 355 -18.43 -6.48 -17.66
C ARG A 355 -18.40 -7.68 -18.60
N PRO A 356 -19.51 -8.40 -18.84
CA PRO A 356 -19.55 -9.37 -19.91
C PRO A 356 -19.25 -8.65 -21.23
N VAL A 357 -18.50 -9.31 -22.12
CA VAL A 357 -18.19 -8.85 -23.50
C VAL A 357 -19.46 -8.71 -24.36
N ARG A 358 -20.65 -8.96 -23.81
CA ARG A 358 -21.94 -8.82 -24.50
C ARG A 358 -22.57 -7.47 -24.17
N ASP A 359 -22.07 -6.41 -24.78
CA ASP A 359 -22.86 -5.19 -25.05
C ASP A 359 -22.30 -4.31 -26.18
N GLN A 360 -21.41 -4.85 -27.03
CA GLN A 360 -21.29 -4.33 -28.40
C GLN A 360 -22.39 -4.98 -29.25
N ALA A 361 -23.62 -4.50 -29.08
CA ALA A 361 -24.65 -4.70 -30.09
C ALA A 361 -24.15 -4.05 -31.39
N ALA A 362 -23.93 -4.87 -32.42
CA ALA A 362 -23.63 -4.39 -33.75
C ALA A 362 -24.80 -3.50 -34.23
N PRO A 363 -24.54 -2.29 -34.78
CA PRO A 363 -25.59 -1.53 -35.42
C PRO A 363 -26.09 -2.32 -36.63
N GLY A 364 -27.41 -2.47 -36.69
CA GLY A 364 -28.11 -3.24 -37.71
C GLY A 364 -27.67 -2.86 -39.12
N ARG A 365 -27.42 -3.89 -39.94
CA ARG A 365 -27.47 -3.75 -41.39
C ARG A 365 -28.91 -3.93 -41.83
N SER A 366 -29.54 -2.81 -42.15
CA SER A 366 -30.66 -2.72 -43.09
C SER A 366 -30.25 -3.37 -44.42
N GLY A 367 -31.07 -4.33 -44.86
CA GLY A 367 -31.12 -4.88 -46.20
C GLY A 367 -32.57 -5.04 -46.59
#